data_AF-A0A2N5IPR0-F1
#
_entry.id   AF-A0A2N5IPR0-F1
#
_cell.length_a   1.000
_cell.length_b   1.000
_cell.length_c   1.000
_cell.angle_alpha   90.00
_cell.angle_beta   90.00
_cell.angle_gamma   90.00
#
_symmetry.space_group_name_H-M   'P 1'
#
loop_
_entity.id
_entity.type
_entity.pdbx_description
1 polymer ?
#
loop_
_entity_poly.entity_id
_entity_poly.type
_entity_poly.pdbx_seq_one_letter_code
_entity_poly.pdbx_strand_id
1 'polypeptide(L)'
;MGFAQRSVTVITAIAASCAMALSLTACTSDTAEQTVTGKDQTTVTSDSVGTVALFTPSDGITLNQQTPLNKWAKLTPELTSALTDYGFKKKNVSHTTSDSLDKQSRAIQDYVVDHLSGKNKSDDSGITIEPENMTLLVAPVVQADDSTRQYGDYVSQELNTDQDVSEGSANADDTDGKSNDSSSANNSDSDTSDSDAEATDKSNSAGAGSSEDSNDSADPDQTQAVQRLVSSLKLAQESGMHVVLLANSIEGYKPDAFVQFSDARTIGHLQAEKLAAKLELDKASKDNPKHIEVLLPYTPTDRSDANVDDTFAEEAFQGIWQVLGAYYQKGVVVSPSGTLDGTSTQKDWLNVAYDASKNDATAKELDSRLETDDVDSTPTRIDGVIAMNDYVASEVVKELDQLGYTGSAADINPQITIAGIVGNIAGKKDLQREQVPDPIKSPENDDTNDAHGSKTDDDASAKAKDSQWPLVTGYGAYISSIPSVVNGKQWMTGIENRDALASDIAEMCGKLNTGENISSLSAVKNTEVGGVKKVPTLNEPVLAVGASNLKATLIDPGYITLADAGL
;
A
#
# COMPACT_ATOMS: atom_id res chain seq x y z
N MET A 1 17.00 26.71 -63.20
CA MET A 1 16.42 27.87 -62.49
C MET A 1 16.92 27.77 -61.05
N GLY A 2 18.03 28.37 -60.61
CA GLY A 2 18.38 29.81 -60.57
C GLY A 2 17.50 30.49 -59.51
N PHE A 3 17.93 31.08 -58.39
CA PHE A 3 19.22 31.62 -57.94
C PHE A 3 19.30 31.67 -56.40
N ALA A 4 20.51 31.81 -55.88
CA ALA A 4 20.91 31.97 -54.48
C ALA A 4 20.91 33.44 -53.98
N GLN A 5 20.87 33.63 -52.65
CA GLN A 5 21.47 34.75 -51.87
C GLN A 5 21.33 34.42 -50.36
N ARG A 6 22.37 34.06 -49.60
CA ARG A 6 23.45 34.83 -48.92
C ARG A 6 23.04 35.67 -47.68
N SER A 7 23.56 35.21 -46.53
CA SER A 7 24.24 35.93 -45.42
C SER A 7 23.42 36.76 -44.42
N VAL A 8 23.58 36.52 -43.11
CA VAL A 8 24.53 37.22 -42.18
C VAL A 8 24.29 36.75 -40.73
N THR A 9 25.39 36.39 -40.05
CA THR A 9 25.53 36.11 -38.61
C THR A 9 25.52 37.40 -37.79
N VAL A 10 24.84 37.43 -36.64
CA VAL A 10 25.08 38.44 -35.58
C VAL A 10 25.19 37.75 -34.23
N ILE A 11 26.41 37.81 -33.67
CA ILE A 11 26.75 37.54 -32.28
C ILE A 11 26.93 38.92 -31.62
N THR A 12 26.29 39.17 -30.48
CA THR A 12 26.62 40.33 -29.65
C THR A 12 26.70 39.93 -28.18
N ALA A 13 27.93 39.86 -27.68
CA ALA A 13 28.26 39.85 -26.26
C ALA A 13 28.46 41.30 -25.80
N ILE A 14 27.96 41.66 -24.61
CA ILE A 14 28.30 42.92 -23.94
C ILE A 14 28.71 42.60 -22.50
N ALA A 15 30.01 42.72 -22.26
CA ALA A 15 30.61 42.85 -20.95
C ALA A 15 31.37 44.19 -20.93
N ALA A 16 31.03 45.07 -20.00
CA ALA A 16 31.86 46.23 -19.65
C ALA A 16 31.59 46.63 -18.19
N SER A 17 32.56 46.27 -17.38
CA SER A 17 32.87 46.70 -16.02
C SER A 17 33.07 48.22 -15.90
N CYS A 18 32.61 48.80 -14.78
CA CYS A 18 33.25 49.93 -14.11
C CYS A 18 33.03 49.81 -12.60
N ALA A 19 34.11 50.05 -11.86
CA ALA A 19 34.28 49.73 -10.45
C ALA A 19 34.19 50.96 -9.53
N MET A 20 34.09 50.65 -8.22
CA MET A 20 34.49 51.44 -7.05
C MET A 20 33.59 52.59 -6.56
N ALA A 21 32.98 52.40 -5.38
CA ALA A 21 33.27 53.21 -4.20
C ALA A 21 32.81 52.49 -2.91
N LEU A 22 33.77 52.21 -2.03
CA LEU A 22 33.58 51.78 -0.64
C LEU A 22 33.17 52.99 0.22
N SER A 23 32.27 52.79 1.16
CA SER A 23 32.26 53.55 2.42
C SER A 23 31.82 52.65 3.57
N LEU A 24 32.81 52.18 4.33
CA LEU A 24 32.67 51.69 5.69
C LEU A 24 32.53 52.91 6.62
N THR A 25 31.51 52.90 7.47
CA THR A 25 31.52 53.71 8.69
C THR A 25 30.93 52.89 9.82
N ALA A 26 31.82 52.28 10.59
CA ALA A 26 31.57 51.89 11.97
C ALA A 26 31.81 53.12 12.84
N CYS A 27 30.88 53.44 13.75
CA CYS A 27 31.14 54.24 14.93
C CYS A 27 30.35 53.66 16.10
N THR A 28 31.10 53.18 17.09
CA THR A 28 30.67 52.85 18.43
C THR A 28 30.70 54.12 19.28
N SER A 29 29.71 54.40 20.13
CA SER A 29 29.85 54.78 21.56
C SER A 29 28.54 55.31 22.16
N ASP A 30 28.13 54.59 23.19
CA ASP A 30 27.53 54.97 24.49
C ASP A 30 26.55 56.14 24.72
N THR A 31 25.49 55.73 25.42
CA THR A 31 24.71 56.42 26.48
C THR A 31 23.79 57.57 26.10
N ALA A 32 22.49 57.26 26.05
CA ALA A 32 21.46 58.05 26.72
C ALA A 32 20.30 57.15 27.15
N GLU A 33 20.06 57.08 28.46
CA GLU A 33 18.86 56.49 29.05
C GLU A 33 17.61 57.20 28.52
N GLN A 34 16.66 56.42 28.00
CA GLN A 34 15.23 56.73 28.14
C GLN A 34 14.45 55.43 28.32
N THR A 35 14.01 55.24 29.55
CA THR A 35 12.98 54.29 29.97
C THR A 35 11.70 54.47 29.15
N VAL A 36 11.34 53.45 28.37
CA VAL A 36 9.96 53.19 27.95
C VAL A 36 9.66 51.72 28.21
N THR A 37 8.71 51.50 29.09
CA THR A 37 8.07 50.22 29.39
C THR A 37 7.30 49.72 28.17
N GLY A 38 7.76 48.64 27.57
CA GLY A 38 7.05 47.85 26.58
C GLY A 38 7.58 46.42 26.62
N LYS A 39 6.70 45.44 26.87
CA LYS A 39 7.02 44.02 26.70
C LYS A 39 7.21 43.77 25.20
N ASP A 40 8.42 43.94 24.72
CA ASP A 40 8.80 43.45 23.40
C ASP A 40 8.95 41.93 23.50
N GLN A 41 7.86 41.22 23.21
CA GLN A 41 7.97 39.92 22.55
C GLN A 41 8.74 40.20 21.25
N THR A 42 10.02 39.84 21.24
CA THR A 42 10.79 39.78 20.01
C THR A 42 10.18 38.64 19.20
N THR A 43 9.28 38.96 18.27
CA THR A 43 8.80 38.00 17.28
C THR A 43 10.02 37.50 16.52
N VAL A 44 10.39 36.25 16.73
CA VAL A 44 11.52 35.66 16.04
C VAL A 44 11.14 35.48 14.58
N THR A 45 11.92 36.07 13.67
CA THR A 45 12.05 35.54 12.31
C THR A 45 12.73 34.18 12.43
N SER A 46 12.00 33.11 12.76
CA SER A 46 12.63 31.82 12.95
C SER A 46 12.76 31.13 11.60
N ASP A 47 14.00 30.92 11.15
CA ASP A 47 14.42 30.03 10.05
C ASP A 47 14.05 28.54 10.31
N SER A 48 12.89 28.28 10.91
CA SER A 48 12.45 26.98 11.39
C SER A 48 11.07 26.71 10.81
N VAL A 49 10.98 25.68 9.97
CA VAL A 49 9.75 25.20 9.31
C VAL A 49 8.73 24.63 10.33
N GLY A 50 9.02 24.68 11.62
CA GLY A 50 8.13 24.27 12.70
C GLY A 50 8.51 22.91 13.30
N THR A 51 7.48 22.16 13.70
CA THR A 51 7.58 20.85 14.36
C THR A 51 6.72 19.82 13.63
N VAL A 52 7.18 18.57 13.61
CA VAL A 52 6.41 17.43 13.13
C VAL A 52 6.44 16.32 14.19
N ALA A 53 5.27 15.76 14.48
CA ALA A 53 5.13 14.58 15.34
C ALA A 53 4.52 13.43 14.55
N LEU A 54 5.26 12.35 14.41
CA LEU A 54 4.88 11.16 13.67
C LEU A 54 4.41 10.07 14.63
N PHE A 55 3.20 9.57 14.40
CA PHE A 55 2.58 8.47 15.15
C PHE A 55 2.30 7.32 14.20
N THR A 56 3.05 6.22 14.31
CA THR A 56 2.91 5.06 13.41
C THR A 56 2.56 3.78 14.18
N PRO A 57 1.96 2.79 13.51
CA PRO A 57 1.87 1.44 14.02
C PRO A 57 3.26 0.83 14.22
N SER A 58 3.36 -0.10 15.18
CA SER A 58 4.45 -1.06 15.23
C SER A 58 4.26 -2.08 14.11
N ASP A 59 5.33 -2.39 13.38
CA ASP A 59 5.30 -3.49 12.42
C ASP A 59 4.99 -4.80 13.16
N GLY A 60 4.13 -5.63 12.57
CA GLY A 60 3.86 -6.97 13.10
C GLY A 60 5.11 -7.85 13.09
N ILE A 61 5.25 -8.73 14.09
CA ILE A 61 6.33 -9.73 14.07
C ILE A 61 6.03 -10.74 12.96
N THR A 62 6.83 -10.71 11.90
CA THR A 62 6.87 -11.75 10.88
C THR A 62 8.09 -12.62 11.16
N LEU A 63 7.89 -13.85 11.66
CA LEU A 63 8.98 -14.78 11.99
C LEU A 63 9.64 -15.41 10.74
N ASN A 64 9.09 -15.19 9.56
CA ASN A 64 9.52 -15.79 8.30
C ASN A 64 10.27 -14.76 7.42
N GLN A 65 11.12 -15.21 6.50
CA GLN A 65 11.82 -14.38 5.50
C GLN A 65 10.90 -13.92 4.35
N GLN A 66 9.63 -14.33 4.38
CA GLN A 66 8.58 -13.91 3.45
C GLN A 66 7.90 -12.64 3.98
N THR A 67 8.66 -11.56 4.07
CA THR A 67 8.19 -10.28 4.59
C THR A 67 8.26 -9.21 3.50
N PRO A 68 7.17 -8.47 3.25
CA PRO A 68 7.19 -7.34 2.31
C PRO A 68 8.12 -6.23 2.79
N LEU A 69 8.67 -5.45 1.86
CA LEU A 69 9.49 -4.26 2.14
C LEU A 69 8.68 -3.05 2.60
N ASN A 70 7.37 -3.06 2.38
CA ASN A 70 6.42 -2.03 2.80
C ASN A 70 6.18 -2.11 4.33
N LYS A 71 7.06 -1.49 5.13
CA LYS A 71 7.10 -1.58 6.60
C LYS A 71 7.32 -0.21 7.27
N TRP A 72 6.56 0.13 8.32
CA TRP A 72 6.68 1.42 9.01
C TRP A 72 8.08 1.64 9.60
N ALA A 73 8.76 0.60 10.08
CA ALA A 73 10.14 0.72 10.55
C ALA A 73 11.14 1.09 9.44
N LYS A 74 10.76 0.92 8.17
CA LYS A 74 11.56 1.29 7.00
C LYS A 74 11.20 2.67 6.47
N LEU A 75 9.91 3.04 6.40
CA LEU A 75 9.48 4.39 5.97
C LEU A 75 9.78 5.47 7.02
N THR A 76 9.68 5.18 8.31
CA THR A 76 9.87 6.20 9.36
C THR A 76 11.25 6.89 9.27
N PRO A 77 12.38 6.16 9.15
CA PRO A 77 13.68 6.80 8.98
C PRO A 77 13.80 7.63 7.69
N GLU A 78 13.22 7.17 6.58
CA GLU A 78 13.21 7.89 5.30
C GLU A 78 12.42 9.19 5.39
N LEU A 79 11.23 9.14 5.98
CA LEU A 79 10.40 10.30 6.24
C LEU A 79 11.09 11.30 7.18
N THR A 80 11.78 10.80 8.21
CA THR A 80 12.58 11.67 9.11
C THR A 80 13.73 12.34 8.37
N SER A 81 14.39 11.62 7.45
CA SER A 81 15.42 12.19 6.58
C SER A 81 14.84 13.25 5.67
N ALA A 82 13.76 12.94 4.94
CA ALA A 82 13.09 13.87 4.03
C ALA A 82 12.61 15.15 4.73
N LEU A 83 12.04 15.03 5.94
CA LEU A 83 11.69 16.18 6.78
C LEU A 83 12.92 17.03 7.11
N THR A 84 14.04 16.39 7.48
CA THR A 84 15.28 17.10 7.78
C THR A 84 15.86 17.79 6.54
N ASP A 85 15.85 17.10 5.40
CA ASP A 85 16.34 17.60 4.12
C ASP A 85 15.49 18.76 3.58
N TYR A 86 14.18 18.74 3.85
CA TYR A 86 13.27 19.85 3.56
C TYR A 86 13.58 21.11 4.39
N GLY A 87 14.06 20.94 5.63
CA GLY A 87 14.47 22.04 6.50
C GLY A 87 13.97 21.95 7.95
N PHE A 88 13.28 20.88 8.34
CA PHE A 88 12.93 20.65 9.74
C PHE A 88 14.18 20.37 10.56
N LYS A 89 14.28 20.98 11.75
CA LYS A 89 15.36 20.65 12.68
C LYS A 89 15.11 19.25 13.21
N LYS A 90 16.12 18.38 13.21
CA LYS A 90 16.01 17.01 13.75
C LYS A 90 15.42 16.94 15.16
N LYS A 91 15.71 17.92 16.02
CA LYS A 91 15.15 17.99 17.39
C LYS A 91 13.65 18.36 17.44
N ASN A 92 13.11 18.88 16.35
CA ASN A 92 11.69 19.23 16.18
C ASN A 92 10.92 18.15 15.38
N VAL A 93 11.55 17.02 15.08
CA VAL A 93 10.88 15.85 14.50
C VAL A 93 10.83 14.79 15.57
N SER A 94 9.63 14.46 16.04
CA SER A 94 9.41 13.39 17.02
C SER A 94 8.71 12.22 16.38
N HIS A 95 9.00 11.01 16.86
CA HIS A 95 8.38 9.78 16.38
C HIS A 95 7.95 8.93 17.57
N THR A 96 6.71 8.44 17.51
CA THR A 96 6.14 7.50 18.47
C THR A 96 5.54 6.32 17.71
N THR A 97 5.87 5.11 18.14
CA THR A 97 5.34 3.86 17.59
C THR A 97 4.40 3.20 18.59
N SER A 98 3.30 2.62 18.12
CA SER A 98 2.31 1.96 18.98
C SER A 98 1.81 0.66 18.35
N ASP A 99 1.71 -0.41 19.15
CA ASP A 99 1.23 -1.73 18.74
C ASP A 99 -0.29 -1.90 18.87
N SER A 100 -0.99 -0.91 19.43
CA SER A 100 -2.44 -0.90 19.56
C SER A 100 -3.01 0.51 19.42
N LEU A 101 -4.27 0.59 19.00
CA LEU A 101 -5.01 1.84 18.91
C LEU A 101 -5.18 2.52 20.27
N ASP A 102 -5.35 1.75 21.36
CA ASP A 102 -5.41 2.31 22.72
C ASP A 102 -4.11 3.05 23.06
N LYS A 103 -2.95 2.42 22.87
CA LYS A 103 -1.66 3.07 23.17
C LYS A 103 -1.42 4.28 22.26
N GLN A 104 -1.74 4.17 20.97
CA GLN A 104 -1.55 5.27 20.03
C GLN A 104 -2.42 6.48 20.38
N SER A 105 -3.71 6.26 20.66
CA SER A 105 -4.65 7.33 21.02
C SER A 105 -4.27 8.01 22.34
N ARG A 106 -3.68 7.29 23.32
CA ARG A 106 -3.10 7.91 24.53
C ARG A 106 -1.88 8.76 24.21
N ALA A 107 -0.95 8.23 23.41
CA ALA A 107 0.26 8.96 23.04
C ALA A 107 -0.05 10.27 22.30
N ILE A 108 -1.05 10.25 21.40
CA ILE A 108 -1.51 11.44 20.69
C ILE A 108 -2.18 12.42 21.66
N GLN A 109 -3.06 11.93 22.55
CA GLN A 109 -3.70 12.75 23.58
C GLN A 109 -2.66 13.47 24.46
N ASP A 110 -1.69 12.72 24.99
CA ASP A 110 -0.62 13.25 25.84
C ASP A 110 0.19 14.31 25.10
N TYR A 111 0.57 14.04 23.85
CA TYR A 111 1.30 14.99 23.01
C TYR A 111 0.53 16.30 22.83
N VAL A 112 -0.75 16.22 22.44
CA VAL A 112 -1.60 17.39 22.21
C VAL A 112 -1.76 18.19 23.51
N VAL A 113 -2.11 17.53 24.62
CA VAL A 113 -2.32 18.19 25.91
C VAL A 113 -1.05 18.88 26.42
N ASP A 114 0.12 18.24 26.32
CA ASP A 114 1.37 18.83 26.81
C ASP A 114 1.82 20.04 25.99
N HIS A 115 1.61 20.02 24.67
CA HIS A 115 1.92 21.15 23.80
C HIS A 115 0.96 22.33 24.01
N LEU A 116 -0.33 22.07 24.27
CA LEU A 116 -1.32 23.13 24.57
C LEU A 116 -1.19 23.70 25.98
N SER A 117 -0.72 22.91 26.94
CA SER A 117 -0.53 23.34 28.32
C SER A 117 0.70 24.25 28.52
N GLY A 118 1.46 24.54 27.45
CA GLY A 118 2.66 25.37 27.51
C GLY A 118 3.81 24.77 28.31
N LYS A 119 3.79 23.43 28.53
CA LYS A 119 4.87 22.73 29.25
C LYS A 119 6.14 22.57 28.41
N ASN A 120 6.05 22.74 27.09
CA ASN A 120 7.20 22.70 26.19
C ASN A 120 7.81 24.09 25.98
N LYS A 121 8.49 24.59 27.02
CA LYS A 121 9.56 25.57 26.81
C LYS A 121 10.75 24.78 26.24
N SER A 122 11.10 25.00 24.97
CA SER A 122 12.32 24.41 24.44
C SER A 122 13.52 25.00 25.20
N ASP A 123 14.35 24.12 25.77
CA ASP A 123 15.49 24.46 26.63
C ASP A 123 16.64 25.20 25.92
N ASP A 124 16.46 25.61 24.66
CA ASP A 124 17.50 26.34 23.94
C ASP A 124 16.88 27.29 22.91
N SER A 125 16.34 28.42 23.41
CA SER A 125 16.19 29.73 22.74
C SER A 125 15.07 30.60 23.33
N GLY A 126 14.20 30.05 24.20
CA GLY A 126 13.06 30.81 24.74
C GLY A 126 11.96 31.09 23.69
N ILE A 127 12.01 30.43 22.54
CA ILE A 127 11.02 30.54 21.46
C ILE A 127 9.94 29.49 21.71
N THR A 128 8.71 29.96 21.90
CA THR A 128 7.51 29.13 21.84
C THR A 128 7.21 28.84 20.38
N ILE A 129 7.04 27.57 20.02
CA ILE A 129 6.50 27.19 18.70
C ILE A 129 4.99 27.30 18.81
N GLU A 130 4.38 28.12 17.96
CA GLU A 130 2.93 28.27 17.94
C GLU A 130 2.28 26.99 17.36
N PRO A 131 1.06 26.62 17.81
CA PRO A 131 0.37 25.44 17.31
C PRO A 131 0.23 25.39 15.77
N GLU A 132 0.04 26.55 15.13
CA GLU A 132 -0.03 26.70 13.65
C GLU A 132 1.25 26.31 12.91
N ASN A 133 2.38 26.16 13.61
CA ASN A 133 3.63 25.67 13.04
C ASN A 133 3.90 24.20 13.44
N MET A 134 2.85 23.44 13.79
CA MET A 134 2.96 22.03 14.17
C MET A 134 2.08 21.15 13.29
N THR A 135 2.65 20.06 12.78
CA THR A 135 1.91 19.03 12.04
C THR A 135 1.99 17.69 12.78
N LEU A 136 0.83 17.04 12.96
CA LEU A 136 0.70 15.67 13.44
C LEU A 136 0.53 14.76 12.22
N LEU A 137 1.51 13.90 11.97
CA LEU A 137 1.42 12.82 10.99
C LEU A 137 0.95 11.57 11.72
N VAL A 138 -0.26 11.10 11.41
CA VAL A 138 -0.89 10.00 12.14
C VAL A 138 -1.26 8.90 11.18
N ALA A 139 -0.69 7.71 11.38
CA ALA A 139 -1.12 6.48 10.74
C ALA A 139 -1.95 5.68 11.76
N PRO A 140 -3.30 5.74 11.73
CA PRO A 140 -4.13 5.05 12.70
C PRO A 140 -3.82 3.55 12.75
N VAL A 141 -3.65 3.00 13.97
CA VAL A 141 -3.50 1.55 14.14
C VAL A 141 -4.83 0.85 13.85
N VAL A 142 -4.81 -0.04 12.87
CA VAL A 142 -5.92 -0.93 12.50
C VAL A 142 -5.52 -2.38 12.76
N GLN A 143 -6.49 -3.24 13.07
CA GLN A 143 -6.21 -4.67 13.23
C GLN A 143 -6.17 -5.34 11.85
N ALA A 144 -4.97 -5.48 11.29
CA ALA A 144 -4.77 -6.26 10.06
C ALA A 144 -4.68 -7.76 10.36
N ASP A 145 -5.46 -8.55 9.62
CA ASP A 145 -5.37 -10.01 9.59
C ASP A 145 -4.07 -10.52 8.92
N ASP A 146 -3.83 -11.83 9.02
CA ASP A 146 -2.60 -12.45 8.55
C ASP A 146 -2.48 -12.46 7.01
N SER A 147 -3.60 -12.42 6.27
CA SER A 147 -3.64 -12.37 4.81
C SER A 147 -3.30 -10.97 4.27
N THR A 148 -3.86 -9.92 4.86
CA THR A 148 -3.57 -8.52 4.47
C THR A 148 -2.13 -8.13 4.77
N ARG A 149 -1.53 -8.68 5.84
CA ARG A 149 -0.11 -8.46 6.19
C ARG A 149 0.87 -8.90 5.11
N GLN A 150 0.46 -9.79 4.20
CA GLN A 150 1.28 -10.22 3.08
C GLN A 150 1.49 -9.11 2.03
N TYR A 151 0.71 -8.04 2.06
CA TYR A 151 0.83 -6.94 1.12
C TYR A 151 1.66 -5.77 1.70
N GLY A 152 1.93 -5.78 3.00
CA GLY A 152 2.69 -4.76 3.71
C GLY A 152 1.86 -3.99 4.72
N ASP A 153 2.53 -3.19 5.54
CA ASP A 153 1.92 -2.56 6.73
C ASP A 153 1.24 -1.22 6.41
N TYR A 154 1.30 -0.76 5.16
CA TYR A 154 0.65 0.48 4.70
C TYR A 154 -0.68 0.26 4.00
N VAL A 155 -1.06 -0.99 3.76
CA VAL A 155 -2.26 -1.27 2.98
C VAL A 155 -3.45 -0.60 3.66
N SER A 156 -4.05 0.34 2.93
CA SER A 156 -5.02 1.27 3.47
C SER A 156 -6.28 0.53 3.94
N GLN A 157 -6.73 0.87 5.15
CA GLN A 157 -7.98 0.40 5.75
C GLN A 157 -8.75 1.59 6.34
N GLU A 158 -10.05 1.42 6.52
CA GLU A 158 -10.89 2.42 7.19
C GLU A 158 -11.13 2.03 8.65
N LEU A 159 -10.89 2.99 9.55
CA LEU A 159 -11.24 2.85 10.97
C LEU A 159 -12.68 3.34 11.20
N ASN A 160 -13.58 2.38 11.41
CA ASN A 160 -15.00 2.65 11.68
C ASN A 160 -15.20 3.36 13.03
N THR A 161 -16.09 4.35 13.05
CA THR A 161 -16.39 5.15 14.23
C THR A 161 -17.71 4.78 14.90
N ASP A 162 -18.59 4.07 14.19
CA ASP A 162 -19.86 3.58 14.67
C ASP A 162 -19.85 2.05 14.78
N GLN A 163 -19.90 1.53 16.02
CA GLN A 163 -20.46 0.21 16.30
C GLN A 163 -21.88 0.46 16.76
N ASP A 164 -22.84 -0.04 16.00
CA ASP A 164 -24.28 0.15 16.15
C ASP A 164 -24.71 -0.17 17.59
N VAL A 165 -24.85 0.85 18.44
CA VAL A 165 -25.70 0.73 19.63
C VAL A 165 -27.12 0.68 19.10
N SER A 166 -27.57 -0.53 18.77
CA SER A 166 -28.99 -0.79 18.58
C SER A 166 -29.69 -0.41 19.89
N GLU A 167 -30.13 0.85 19.98
CA GLU A 167 -31.22 1.23 20.85
C GLU A 167 -32.38 0.34 20.44
N GLY A 168 -32.68 -0.65 21.27
CA GLY A 168 -33.77 -1.58 21.07
C GLY A 168 -35.05 -0.82 20.74
N SER A 169 -35.37 -0.77 19.45
CA SER A 169 -36.66 -0.32 18.96
C SER A 169 -37.67 -1.35 19.43
N ALA A 170 -38.30 -1.07 20.56
CA ALA A 170 -39.46 -1.80 21.02
C ALA A 170 -40.52 -1.66 19.92
N ASN A 171 -40.69 -2.74 19.13
CA ASN A 171 -41.78 -2.86 18.19
C ASN A 171 -43.09 -2.67 18.96
N ALA A 172 -43.78 -1.59 18.63
CA ALA A 172 -45.19 -1.40 18.92
C ALA A 172 -45.96 -2.46 18.13
N ASP A 173 -46.44 -3.50 18.84
CA ASP A 173 -47.44 -4.40 18.33
C ASP A 173 -48.82 -3.73 18.49
N ASP A 174 -49.41 -3.38 17.36
CA ASP A 174 -50.74 -2.80 17.24
C ASP A 174 -51.74 -3.96 17.14
N THR A 175 -52.38 -4.31 18.26
CA THR A 175 -53.61 -5.10 18.24
C THR A 175 -54.69 -4.50 19.14
N ASP A 176 -55.74 -4.06 18.46
CA ASP A 176 -57.03 -3.59 18.95
C ASP A 176 -57.59 -4.36 20.16
N GLY A 177 -58.07 -3.64 21.18
CA GLY A 177 -58.93 -4.24 22.20
C GLY A 177 -59.26 -3.42 23.44
N LYS A 178 -60.23 -2.50 23.32
CA LYS A 178 -61.22 -2.10 24.36
C LYS A 178 -60.76 -1.87 25.82
N SER A 179 -60.81 -0.60 26.21
CA SER A 179 -61.41 -0.05 27.46
C SER A 179 -61.62 -0.99 28.67
N ASN A 180 -60.93 -0.74 29.78
CA ASN A 180 -61.53 -0.30 31.06
C ASN A 180 -60.51 -0.24 32.23
N ASP A 181 -60.43 0.95 32.82
CA ASP A 181 -60.56 1.29 34.25
C ASP A 181 -59.58 0.80 35.36
N SER A 182 -59.18 1.80 36.15
CA SER A 182 -58.83 1.83 37.58
C SER A 182 -57.51 1.19 38.07
N SER A 183 -56.60 2.03 38.55
CA SER A 183 -56.22 2.23 39.98
C SER A 183 -55.21 1.21 40.51
N SER A 184 -53.96 1.61 40.72
CA SER A 184 -53.41 2.20 41.96
C SER A 184 -53.03 1.16 43.02
N ALA A 185 -51.79 1.31 43.48
CA ALA A 185 -51.28 1.03 44.82
C ALA A 185 -50.58 -0.32 45.11
N ASN A 186 -49.32 -0.15 45.54
CA ASN A 186 -48.68 -0.71 46.74
C ASN A 186 -47.56 -1.74 46.57
N ASN A 187 -46.35 -1.24 46.88
CA ASN A 187 -45.30 -1.86 47.67
C ASN A 187 -45.84 -2.76 48.80
N SER A 188 -45.21 -3.91 49.04
CA SER A 188 -44.10 -4.06 50.01
C SER A 188 -43.87 -5.53 50.33
N ASP A 189 -42.59 -5.90 50.39
CA ASP A 189 -41.93 -6.84 51.31
C ASP A 189 -42.69 -8.05 51.87
N SER A 190 -42.07 -9.23 51.79
CA SER A 190 -41.42 -9.87 52.95
C SER A 190 -40.95 -11.30 52.66
N ASP A 191 -40.01 -11.73 53.52
CA ASP A 191 -39.63 -13.09 53.91
C ASP A 191 -38.53 -13.80 53.11
N THR A 192 -37.30 -13.97 53.61
CA THR A 192 -36.73 -14.58 54.85
C THR A 192 -36.52 -16.11 54.80
N SER A 193 -35.42 -16.52 55.45
CA SER A 193 -34.89 -17.87 55.81
C SER A 193 -33.90 -18.51 54.82
N ASP A 194 -32.59 -18.55 55.12
CA ASP A 194 -31.82 -19.40 56.07
C ASP A 194 -31.67 -20.87 55.64
N SER A 195 -30.42 -21.30 55.38
CA SER A 195 -29.78 -22.39 56.15
C SER A 195 -28.37 -22.75 55.63
N ASP A 196 -27.51 -23.00 56.62
CA ASP A 196 -26.11 -23.40 56.57
C ASP A 196 -25.83 -24.77 55.93
N ALA A 197 -24.60 -24.97 55.43
CA ALA A 197 -23.76 -26.13 55.78
C ALA A 197 -22.33 -26.00 55.20
N GLU A 198 -21.33 -25.99 56.09
CA GLU A 198 -19.91 -26.25 55.79
C GLU A 198 -19.67 -27.74 55.46
N ALA A 199 -18.74 -28.02 54.53
CA ALA A 199 -17.80 -29.13 54.66
C ALA A 199 -16.58 -28.94 53.73
N THR A 200 -15.40 -29.03 54.34
CA THR A 200 -14.06 -29.05 53.74
C THR A 200 -13.72 -30.39 53.07
N ASP A 201 -13.04 -30.40 51.92
CA ASP A 201 -11.87 -31.28 51.70
C ASP A 201 -10.99 -30.81 50.52
N LYS A 202 -9.67 -31.02 50.66
CA LYS A 202 -8.62 -30.69 49.70
C LYS A 202 -8.38 -31.88 48.75
N SER A 203 -8.24 -31.64 47.45
CA SER A 203 -7.20 -32.31 46.64
C SER A 203 -6.97 -31.64 45.28
N ASN A 204 -5.73 -31.82 44.83
CA ASN A 204 -5.00 -31.20 43.73
C ASN A 204 -5.34 -31.86 42.38
N SER A 205 -5.41 -31.12 41.25
CA SER A 205 -4.89 -31.52 39.92
C SER A 205 -5.62 -30.87 38.73
N ALA A 206 -4.79 -30.25 37.86
CA ALA A 206 -4.86 -30.16 36.40
C ALA A 206 -6.00 -29.36 35.74
N GLY A 207 -5.56 -28.41 34.91
CA GLY A 207 -6.39 -27.53 34.10
C GLY A 207 -7.22 -28.24 33.05
N ALA A 208 -8.36 -27.62 32.78
CA ALA A 208 -9.16 -27.78 31.58
C ALA A 208 -9.81 -26.41 31.34
N GLY A 209 -9.76 -25.96 30.09
CA GLY A 209 -10.14 -24.62 29.67
C GLY A 209 -11.58 -24.27 30.01
N SER A 210 -11.77 -23.02 30.42
CA SER A 210 -13.04 -22.35 30.32
C SER A 210 -13.23 -21.92 28.87
N SER A 211 -14.14 -22.61 28.19
CA SER A 211 -14.91 -22.07 27.09
C SER A 211 -15.58 -20.78 27.58
N GLU A 212 -15.05 -19.64 27.15
CA GLU A 212 -15.77 -18.37 27.26
C GLU A 212 -16.77 -18.34 26.10
N ASP A 213 -18.05 -18.44 26.48
CA ASP A 213 -19.19 -18.15 25.62
C ASP A 213 -19.03 -16.73 25.06
N SER A 214 -18.71 -16.63 23.77
CA SER A 214 -18.61 -15.39 23.03
C SER A 214 -20.01 -14.81 22.83
N ASN A 215 -20.40 -13.96 23.76
CA ASN A 215 -21.58 -13.12 23.63
C ASN A 215 -21.19 -11.82 22.91
N ASP A 216 -22.00 -11.48 21.93
CA ASP A 216 -21.90 -10.41 20.94
C ASP A 216 -21.91 -9.00 21.58
N SER A 217 -20.73 -8.46 21.89
CA SER A 217 -20.56 -7.04 22.25
C SER A 217 -19.22 -6.52 21.74
N ALA A 218 -19.25 -5.43 20.97
CA ALA A 218 -18.08 -4.66 20.53
C ALA A 218 -17.04 -4.53 21.65
N ASP A 219 -15.75 -4.71 21.34
CA ASP A 219 -14.66 -4.51 22.30
C ASP A 219 -14.73 -3.06 22.84
N PRO A 220 -15.17 -2.87 24.10
CA PRO A 220 -15.41 -1.54 24.64
C PRO A 220 -14.12 -0.70 24.72
N ASP A 221 -12.96 -1.36 24.74
CA ASP A 221 -11.66 -0.70 24.76
C ASP A 221 -11.29 -0.13 23.37
N GLN A 222 -11.71 -0.79 22.29
CA GLN A 222 -11.49 -0.31 20.93
C GLN A 222 -12.34 0.93 20.63
N THR A 223 -13.63 0.92 20.97
CA THR A 223 -14.53 2.08 20.79
C THR A 223 -14.03 3.30 21.56
N GLN A 224 -13.59 3.11 22.81
CA GLN A 224 -13.01 4.19 23.61
C GLN A 224 -11.71 4.74 22.99
N ALA A 225 -10.87 3.86 22.43
CA ALA A 225 -9.63 4.26 21.78
C ALA A 225 -9.90 5.10 20.51
N VAL A 226 -10.87 4.71 19.68
CA VAL A 226 -11.30 5.48 18.49
C VAL A 226 -11.82 6.86 18.92
N GLN A 227 -12.73 6.90 19.91
CA GLN A 227 -13.29 8.17 20.40
C GLN A 227 -12.18 9.09 20.95
N ARG A 228 -11.26 8.57 21.76
CA ARG A 228 -10.13 9.35 22.27
C ARG A 228 -9.25 9.87 21.15
N LEU A 229 -8.95 9.04 20.14
CA LEU A 229 -8.17 9.45 18.97
C LEU A 229 -8.85 10.64 18.29
N VAL A 230 -10.10 10.48 17.87
CA VAL A 230 -10.86 11.52 17.16
C VAL A 230 -10.97 12.81 17.98
N SER A 231 -11.26 12.72 19.29
CA SER A 231 -11.31 13.89 20.17
C SER A 231 -9.96 14.61 20.27
N SER A 232 -8.86 13.87 20.34
CA SER A 232 -7.51 14.44 20.44
C SER A 232 -7.10 15.13 19.14
N LEU A 233 -7.41 14.53 17.99
CA LEU A 233 -7.13 15.12 16.68
C LEU A 233 -7.97 16.39 16.43
N LYS A 234 -9.26 16.38 16.81
CA LYS A 234 -10.10 17.59 16.75
C LYS A 234 -9.57 18.70 17.64
N LEU A 235 -9.17 18.38 18.88
CA LEU A 235 -8.56 19.35 19.78
C LEU A 235 -7.27 19.96 19.21
N ALA A 236 -6.44 19.14 18.55
CA ALA A 236 -5.23 19.62 17.88
C ALA A 236 -5.58 20.65 16.78
N GLN A 237 -6.51 20.31 15.89
CA GLN A 237 -6.96 21.21 14.81
C GLN A 237 -7.61 22.49 15.32
N GLU A 238 -8.51 22.40 16.31
CA GLU A 238 -9.17 23.56 16.93
C GLU A 238 -8.18 24.49 17.60
N SER A 239 -7.03 23.96 18.04
CA SER A 239 -5.95 24.73 18.64
C SER A 239 -4.95 25.29 17.63
N GLY A 240 -5.12 24.99 16.34
CA GLY A 240 -4.30 25.49 15.23
C GLY A 240 -3.29 24.50 14.66
N MET A 241 -3.09 23.33 15.26
CA MET A 241 -2.18 22.31 14.70
C MET A 241 -2.77 21.70 13.44
N HIS A 242 -1.90 21.27 12.52
CA HIS A 242 -2.32 20.52 11.34
C HIS A 242 -2.34 19.02 11.62
N VAL A 243 -3.37 18.33 11.15
CA VAL A 243 -3.48 16.86 11.23
C VAL A 243 -3.47 16.27 9.82
N VAL A 244 -2.49 15.41 9.57
CA VAL A 244 -2.35 14.65 8.33
C VAL A 244 -2.49 13.17 8.65
N LEU A 245 -3.50 12.53 8.06
CA LEU A 245 -3.68 11.08 8.18
C LEU A 245 -2.87 10.34 7.10
N LEU A 246 -2.24 9.23 7.47
CA LEU A 246 -1.43 8.40 6.60
C LEU A 246 -2.03 6.99 6.50
N ALA A 247 -2.14 6.46 5.28
CA ALA A 247 -2.63 5.11 4.95
C ALA A 247 -4.09 4.84 5.36
N ASN A 248 -4.40 4.89 6.65
CA ASN A 248 -5.72 4.56 7.16
C ASN A 248 -6.57 5.82 7.38
N SER A 249 -7.81 5.78 6.88
CA SER A 249 -8.80 6.83 7.16
C SER A 249 -9.54 6.56 8.46
N ILE A 250 -10.20 7.58 8.98
CA ILE A 250 -11.13 7.47 10.11
C ILE A 250 -12.49 7.92 9.60
N GLU A 251 -13.50 7.07 9.73
CA GLU A 251 -14.86 7.36 9.28
C GLU A 251 -15.37 8.69 9.85
N GLY A 252 -15.95 9.53 9.00
CA GLY A 252 -16.54 10.81 9.39
C GLY A 252 -15.55 11.89 9.88
N TYR A 253 -14.24 11.61 9.94
CA TYR A 253 -13.23 12.57 10.37
C TYR A 253 -12.54 13.25 9.16
N LYS A 254 -12.42 14.58 9.23
CA LYS A 254 -11.79 15.39 8.19
C LYS A 254 -10.39 15.87 8.62
N PRO A 255 -9.30 15.26 8.13
CA PRO A 255 -7.96 15.81 8.34
C PRO A 255 -7.69 17.04 7.47
N ASP A 256 -6.61 17.76 7.76
CA ASP A 256 -6.11 18.85 6.91
C ASP A 256 -5.57 18.31 5.58
N ALA A 257 -4.98 17.11 5.61
CA ALA A 257 -4.65 16.34 4.43
C ALA A 257 -4.67 14.83 4.71
N PHE A 258 -4.79 14.03 3.67
CA PHE A 258 -4.66 12.58 3.71
C PHE A 258 -3.53 12.13 2.78
N VAL A 259 -2.79 11.10 3.17
CA VAL A 259 -1.77 10.48 2.34
C VAL A 259 -2.23 9.06 2.04
N GLN A 260 -2.63 8.85 0.80
CA GLN A 260 -3.14 7.57 0.32
C GLN A 260 -2.00 6.68 -0.16
N PHE A 261 -1.85 5.54 0.52
CA PHE A 261 -1.02 4.42 0.12
C PHE A 261 -1.85 3.43 -0.72
N SER A 262 -1.23 2.40 -1.27
CA SER A 262 -1.93 1.37 -2.05
C SER A 262 -3.05 0.71 -1.23
N ASP A 263 -4.20 0.57 -1.87
CA ASP A 263 -5.29 -0.28 -1.44
C ASP A 263 -5.35 -1.53 -2.34
N ALA A 264 -6.21 -2.49 -1.98
CA ALA A 264 -6.37 -3.75 -2.70
C ALA A 264 -6.66 -3.52 -4.19
N ARG A 265 -7.58 -2.59 -4.49
CA ARG A 265 -7.98 -2.24 -5.84
C ARG A 265 -6.82 -1.70 -6.66
N THR A 266 -6.01 -0.81 -6.10
CA THR A 266 -4.83 -0.23 -6.76
C THR A 266 -3.79 -1.31 -7.06
N ILE A 267 -3.58 -2.25 -6.12
CA ILE A 267 -2.67 -3.39 -6.32
C ILE A 267 -3.15 -4.26 -7.49
N GLY A 268 -4.41 -4.69 -7.47
CA GLY A 268 -4.99 -5.52 -8.53
C GLY A 268 -4.97 -4.81 -9.90
N HIS A 269 -5.30 -3.52 -9.91
CA HIS A 269 -5.25 -2.69 -11.12
C HIS A 269 -3.83 -2.61 -11.69
N LEU A 270 -2.82 -2.33 -10.86
CA LEU A 270 -1.42 -2.25 -11.29
C LEU A 270 -0.98 -3.55 -11.96
N GLN A 271 -1.22 -4.70 -11.32
CA GLN A 271 -0.80 -6.00 -11.84
C GLN A 271 -1.46 -6.30 -13.19
N ALA A 272 -2.78 -6.08 -13.28
CA ALA A 272 -3.53 -6.28 -14.49
C ALA A 272 -3.12 -5.32 -15.62
N GLU A 273 -2.90 -4.04 -15.32
CA GLU A 273 -2.45 -3.03 -16.29
C GLU A 273 -1.10 -3.41 -16.90
N LYS A 274 -0.13 -3.78 -16.05
CA LYS A 274 1.21 -4.15 -16.48
C LYS A 274 1.19 -5.43 -17.30
N LEU A 275 0.42 -6.44 -16.86
CA LEU A 275 0.23 -7.68 -17.60
C LEU A 275 -0.42 -7.43 -18.98
N ALA A 276 -1.50 -6.63 -19.02
CA ALA A 276 -2.22 -6.31 -20.24
C ALA A 276 -1.33 -5.60 -21.28
N ALA A 277 -0.53 -4.64 -20.80
CA ALA A 277 0.44 -3.92 -21.62
C ALA A 277 1.54 -4.86 -22.14
N LYS A 278 2.08 -5.73 -21.29
CA LYS A 278 3.17 -6.66 -21.65
C LYS A 278 2.73 -7.72 -22.65
N LEU A 279 1.49 -8.22 -22.53
CA LEU A 279 0.90 -9.18 -23.45
C LEU A 279 0.30 -8.54 -24.71
N GLU A 280 0.31 -7.20 -24.79
CA GLU A 280 -0.28 -6.42 -25.86
C GLU A 280 -1.74 -6.80 -26.16
N LEU A 281 -2.57 -6.90 -25.11
CA LEU A 281 -3.95 -7.42 -25.25
C LEU A 281 -4.83 -6.65 -26.24
N ASP A 282 -4.52 -5.38 -26.50
CA ASP A 282 -5.18 -4.57 -27.54
C ASP A 282 -4.96 -5.10 -28.97
N LYS A 283 -3.92 -5.90 -29.18
CA LYS A 283 -3.57 -6.54 -30.46
C LYS A 283 -3.98 -8.02 -30.52
N ALA A 284 -4.45 -8.59 -29.41
CA ALA A 284 -4.89 -9.98 -29.35
C ALA A 284 -6.17 -10.18 -30.17
N SER A 285 -6.38 -11.40 -30.67
CA SER A 285 -7.54 -11.77 -31.48
C SER A 285 -8.23 -13.01 -30.90
N LYS A 286 -9.49 -13.23 -31.29
CA LYS A 286 -10.25 -14.43 -30.88
C LYS A 286 -9.65 -15.72 -31.41
N ASP A 287 -8.92 -15.64 -32.53
CA ASP A 287 -8.28 -16.80 -33.17
C ASP A 287 -6.96 -17.17 -32.48
N ASN A 288 -6.40 -16.24 -31.69
CA ASN A 288 -5.20 -16.46 -30.88
C ASN A 288 -5.31 -15.67 -29.57
N PRO A 289 -6.20 -16.10 -28.65
CA PRO A 289 -6.38 -15.42 -27.39
C PRO A 289 -5.16 -15.58 -26.48
N LYS A 290 -5.06 -14.71 -25.48
CA LYS A 290 -4.10 -14.85 -24.39
C LYS A 290 -4.73 -15.59 -23.20
N HIS A 291 -3.96 -16.47 -22.59
CA HIS A 291 -4.40 -17.33 -21.49
C HIS A 291 -3.94 -16.74 -20.17
N ILE A 292 -4.87 -16.32 -19.32
CA ILE A 292 -4.55 -15.64 -18.05
C ILE A 292 -5.30 -16.31 -16.91
N GLU A 293 -4.58 -16.64 -15.83
CA GLU A 293 -5.19 -17.03 -14.56
C GLU A 293 -5.05 -15.92 -13.51
N VAL A 294 -6.03 -15.82 -12.62
CA VAL A 294 -6.02 -14.93 -11.46
C VAL A 294 -6.06 -15.77 -10.20
N LEU A 295 -5.05 -15.67 -9.36
CA LEU A 295 -4.99 -16.37 -8.08
C LEU A 295 -5.19 -15.38 -6.94
N LEU A 296 -6.41 -15.38 -6.40
CA LEU A 296 -6.84 -14.46 -5.36
C LEU A 296 -6.91 -15.20 -4.00
N PRO A 297 -5.88 -15.12 -3.15
CA PRO A 297 -5.96 -15.71 -1.82
C PRO A 297 -6.98 -14.95 -0.97
N TYR A 298 -7.73 -15.68 -0.15
CA TYR A 298 -8.52 -15.12 0.95
C TYR A 298 -8.58 -16.13 2.09
N THR A 299 -8.89 -15.67 3.30
CA THR A 299 -9.06 -16.49 4.50
C THR A 299 -10.52 -16.41 4.92
N PRO A 300 -11.32 -17.47 4.70
CA PRO A 300 -12.69 -17.50 5.18
C PRO A 300 -12.71 -17.35 6.70
N THR A 301 -13.44 -16.37 7.22
CA THR A 301 -13.68 -16.25 8.66
C THR A 301 -14.87 -17.11 9.05
N ASP A 302 -14.70 -18.04 10.00
CA ASP A 302 -15.81 -18.82 10.61
C ASP A 302 -16.78 -17.94 11.43
N ARG A 303 -16.44 -16.66 11.62
CA ARG A 303 -17.24 -15.67 12.33
C ARG A 303 -18.11 -14.91 11.34
N SER A 304 -19.32 -14.53 11.77
CA SER A 304 -20.21 -13.59 11.08
C SER A 304 -19.63 -12.18 10.87
N ASP A 305 -18.31 -12.00 11.06
CA ASP A 305 -17.55 -10.77 10.87
C ASP A 305 -17.12 -10.67 9.39
N ALA A 306 -18.08 -10.38 8.52
CA ALA A 306 -17.95 -10.42 7.07
C ALA A 306 -17.10 -9.30 6.42
N ASN A 307 -16.12 -8.68 7.10
CA ASN A 307 -15.75 -7.31 6.70
C ASN A 307 -14.30 -6.98 6.32
N VAL A 308 -13.30 -7.85 6.49
CA VAL A 308 -11.90 -7.46 6.16
C VAL A 308 -11.30 -8.23 4.99
N ASP A 309 -11.22 -9.56 5.03
CA ASP A 309 -10.55 -10.33 3.96
C ASP A 309 -11.40 -10.41 2.68
N ASP A 310 -12.71 -10.68 2.81
CA ASP A 310 -13.64 -10.69 1.67
C ASP A 310 -13.65 -9.33 0.95
N THR A 311 -13.64 -8.23 1.72
CA THR A 311 -13.58 -6.87 1.17
C THR A 311 -12.28 -6.63 0.41
N PHE A 312 -11.13 -7.04 0.97
CA PHE A 312 -9.84 -6.88 0.32
C PHE A 312 -9.77 -7.68 -0.99
N ALA A 313 -10.11 -8.97 -0.95
CA ALA A 313 -10.10 -9.84 -2.11
C ALA A 313 -11.06 -9.32 -3.21
N GLU A 314 -12.27 -8.92 -2.83
CA GLU A 314 -13.25 -8.33 -3.74
C GLU A 314 -12.70 -7.06 -4.39
N GLU A 315 -12.16 -6.12 -3.62
CA GLU A 315 -11.62 -4.86 -4.15
C GLU A 315 -10.43 -5.07 -5.07
N ALA A 316 -9.53 -5.98 -4.72
CA ALA A 316 -8.42 -6.41 -5.58
C ALA A 316 -8.92 -6.93 -6.92
N PHE A 317 -9.91 -7.83 -6.91
CA PHE A 317 -10.51 -8.34 -8.14
C PHE A 317 -11.20 -7.25 -8.94
N GLN A 318 -11.90 -6.31 -8.30
CA GLN A 318 -12.49 -5.17 -8.99
C GLN A 318 -11.42 -4.34 -9.72
N GLY A 319 -10.25 -4.15 -9.11
CA GLY A 319 -9.09 -3.51 -9.76
C GLY A 319 -8.59 -4.28 -10.98
N ILE A 320 -8.47 -5.60 -10.88
CA ILE A 320 -8.11 -6.48 -12.00
C ILE A 320 -9.16 -6.39 -13.13
N TRP A 321 -10.43 -6.51 -12.78
CA TRP A 321 -11.54 -6.57 -13.72
C TRP A 321 -11.73 -5.25 -14.48
N GLN A 322 -11.42 -4.10 -13.86
CA GLN A 322 -11.38 -2.80 -14.52
C GLN A 322 -10.47 -2.79 -15.76
N VAL A 323 -9.39 -3.56 -15.75
CA VAL A 323 -8.45 -3.68 -16.88
C VAL A 323 -8.82 -4.87 -17.75
N LEU A 324 -8.94 -6.07 -17.18
CA LEU A 324 -9.05 -7.31 -17.96
C LEU A 324 -10.45 -7.60 -18.47
N GLY A 325 -11.50 -7.09 -17.82
CA GLY A 325 -12.89 -7.47 -18.09
C GLY A 325 -13.32 -7.24 -19.54
N ALA A 326 -12.88 -6.13 -20.15
CA ALA A 326 -13.19 -5.84 -21.54
C ALA A 326 -12.52 -6.84 -22.52
N TYR A 327 -11.39 -7.43 -22.16
CA TYR A 327 -10.69 -8.41 -23.00
C TYR A 327 -11.33 -9.80 -22.91
N TYR A 328 -11.78 -10.21 -21.72
CA TYR A 328 -12.60 -11.41 -21.53
C TYR A 328 -13.92 -11.32 -22.30
N GLN A 329 -14.64 -10.19 -22.19
CA GLN A 329 -15.90 -9.95 -22.93
C GLN A 329 -15.71 -9.97 -24.46
N LYS A 330 -14.55 -9.52 -24.94
CA LYS A 330 -14.18 -9.62 -26.36
C LYS A 330 -13.72 -11.01 -26.77
N GLY A 331 -13.47 -11.93 -25.83
CA GLY A 331 -12.95 -13.27 -26.10
C GLY A 331 -11.51 -13.29 -26.63
N VAL A 332 -10.74 -12.23 -26.37
CA VAL A 332 -9.29 -12.17 -26.73
C VAL A 332 -8.39 -12.55 -25.55
N VAL A 333 -8.99 -12.72 -24.37
CA VAL A 333 -8.40 -13.36 -23.19
C VAL A 333 -9.32 -14.50 -22.77
N VAL A 334 -8.71 -15.60 -22.34
CA VAL A 334 -9.39 -16.80 -21.83
C VAL A 334 -8.73 -17.22 -20.52
N SER A 335 -9.52 -17.69 -19.55
CA SER A 335 -8.99 -18.40 -18.38
C SER A 335 -8.90 -19.89 -18.73
N PRO A 336 -7.72 -20.51 -18.65
CA PRO A 336 -7.56 -21.96 -18.86
C PRO A 336 -8.54 -22.82 -18.06
N SER A 337 -8.76 -22.48 -16.80
CA SER A 337 -9.67 -23.20 -15.91
C SER A 337 -11.16 -22.91 -16.16
N GLY A 338 -11.46 -21.87 -16.95
CA GLY A 338 -12.83 -21.38 -17.15
C GLY A 338 -13.42 -20.65 -15.93
N THR A 339 -12.59 -20.29 -14.93
CA THR A 339 -13.04 -19.52 -13.75
C THR A 339 -13.53 -18.11 -14.12
N LEU A 340 -13.00 -17.56 -15.22
CA LEU A 340 -13.47 -16.31 -15.82
C LEU A 340 -13.80 -16.49 -17.30
N ASP A 341 -14.87 -15.83 -17.73
CA ASP A 341 -15.33 -15.83 -19.12
C ASP A 341 -15.92 -14.48 -19.55
N GLY A 342 -16.43 -14.42 -20.78
CA GLY A 342 -17.04 -13.20 -21.33
C GLY A 342 -18.36 -12.79 -20.68
N THR A 343 -18.93 -13.61 -19.79
CA THR A 343 -20.16 -13.32 -19.02
C THR A 343 -19.89 -12.89 -17.59
N SER A 344 -18.66 -13.10 -17.12
CA SER A 344 -18.20 -12.68 -15.80
C SER A 344 -18.27 -11.15 -15.63
N THR A 345 -18.29 -10.72 -14.38
CA THR A 345 -18.45 -9.34 -13.94
C THR A 345 -17.54 -9.07 -12.75
N GLN A 346 -17.42 -7.80 -12.35
CA GLN A 346 -16.64 -7.40 -11.17
C GLN A 346 -17.10 -8.04 -9.84
N LYS A 347 -18.28 -8.68 -9.82
CA LYS A 347 -18.83 -9.34 -8.63
C LYS A 347 -18.46 -10.82 -8.52
N ASP A 348 -17.91 -11.40 -9.59
CA ASP A 348 -17.60 -12.83 -9.68
C ASP A 348 -16.20 -13.15 -9.11
N TRP A 349 -15.75 -12.37 -8.12
CA TRP A 349 -14.43 -12.49 -7.51
C TRP A 349 -14.23 -13.85 -6.83
N LEU A 350 -15.30 -14.43 -6.28
CA LEU A 350 -15.27 -15.76 -5.66
C LEU A 350 -14.88 -16.88 -6.64
N ASN A 351 -15.08 -16.70 -7.95
CA ASN A 351 -14.71 -17.72 -8.94
C ASN A 351 -13.19 -17.90 -9.04
N VAL A 352 -12.42 -16.87 -8.71
CA VAL A 352 -10.95 -16.89 -8.76
C VAL A 352 -10.31 -16.94 -7.38
N ALA A 353 -11.13 -16.88 -6.33
CA ALA A 353 -10.70 -16.89 -4.94
C ALA A 353 -10.45 -18.31 -4.42
N TYR A 354 -9.48 -18.46 -3.53
CA TYR A 354 -9.21 -19.73 -2.85
C TYR A 354 -8.80 -19.50 -1.40
N ASP A 355 -9.16 -20.47 -0.55
CA ASP A 355 -8.90 -20.45 0.89
C ASP A 355 -7.41 -20.67 1.18
N ALA A 356 -6.70 -19.58 1.48
CA ALA A 356 -5.27 -19.54 1.73
C ALA A 356 -4.87 -20.07 3.12
N SER A 357 -5.83 -20.37 4.01
CA SER A 357 -5.54 -20.98 5.32
C SER A 357 -5.07 -22.44 5.22
N LYS A 358 -5.28 -23.07 4.05
CA LYS A 358 -4.94 -24.46 3.81
C LYS A 358 -3.47 -24.63 3.42
N ASN A 359 -2.86 -25.73 3.86
CA ASN A 359 -1.50 -26.07 3.45
C ASN A 359 -1.39 -26.29 1.94
N ASP A 360 -0.37 -25.68 1.33
CA ASP A 360 -0.11 -25.71 -0.11
C ASP A 360 -1.31 -25.26 -0.97
N ALA A 361 -2.17 -24.38 -0.42
CA ALA A 361 -3.41 -23.95 -1.08
C ALA A 361 -3.16 -23.39 -2.49
N THR A 362 -2.21 -22.47 -2.63
CA THR A 362 -1.86 -21.85 -3.91
C THR A 362 -1.40 -22.87 -4.94
N ALA A 363 -0.51 -23.79 -4.54
CA ALA A 363 0.02 -24.81 -5.44
C ALA A 363 -1.09 -25.76 -5.93
N LYS A 364 -1.93 -26.26 -5.01
CA LYS A 364 -3.06 -27.14 -5.35
C LYS A 364 -4.09 -26.46 -6.22
N GLU A 365 -4.38 -25.19 -5.95
CA GLU A 365 -5.32 -24.41 -6.75
C GLU A 365 -4.78 -24.23 -8.17
N LEU A 366 -3.51 -23.87 -8.33
CA LEU A 366 -2.91 -23.72 -9.65
C LEU A 366 -2.82 -25.04 -10.42
N ASP A 367 -2.39 -26.12 -9.75
CA ASP A 367 -2.34 -27.47 -10.31
C ASP A 367 -3.72 -27.89 -10.83
N SER A 368 -4.78 -27.74 -10.02
CA SER A 368 -6.16 -28.06 -10.43
C SER A 368 -6.64 -27.22 -11.61
N ARG A 369 -6.22 -25.96 -11.73
CA ARG A 369 -6.61 -25.07 -12.83
C ARG A 369 -5.87 -25.33 -14.14
N LEU A 370 -4.69 -25.93 -14.06
CA LEU A 370 -3.85 -26.27 -15.20
C LEU A 370 -3.82 -27.77 -15.49
N GLU A 371 -4.55 -28.57 -14.70
CA GLU A 371 -4.61 -30.02 -14.78
C GLU A 371 -4.95 -30.47 -16.21
N THR A 372 -4.27 -31.53 -16.64
CA THR A 372 -4.50 -32.16 -17.94
C THR A 372 -4.97 -33.59 -17.70
N ASP A 373 -5.96 -34.04 -18.47
CA ASP A 373 -6.55 -35.38 -18.33
C ASP A 373 -5.58 -36.55 -18.67
N ASP A 374 -4.36 -36.26 -19.16
CA ASP A 374 -3.42 -37.28 -19.67
C ASP A 374 -1.97 -36.98 -19.26
N VAL A 375 -1.29 -37.97 -18.68
CA VAL A 375 0.07 -37.89 -18.11
C VAL A 375 1.15 -37.68 -19.19
N ASP A 376 0.84 -38.02 -20.46
CA ASP A 376 1.71 -37.78 -21.62
C ASP A 376 1.39 -36.47 -22.37
N SER A 377 0.42 -35.69 -21.87
CA SER A 377 0.01 -34.42 -22.48
C SER A 377 0.93 -33.27 -22.11
N THR A 378 0.89 -32.23 -22.94
CA THR A 378 1.66 -31.02 -22.70
C THR A 378 1.02 -30.13 -21.66
N PRO A 379 1.83 -29.33 -20.93
CA PRO A 379 1.29 -28.37 -19.98
C PRO A 379 0.21 -27.50 -20.64
N THR A 380 -0.86 -27.20 -19.91
CA THR A 380 -1.91 -26.31 -20.39
C THR A 380 -1.32 -24.95 -20.74
N ARG A 381 -1.60 -24.41 -21.93
CA ARG A 381 -1.02 -23.12 -22.32
C ARG A 381 -1.46 -22.01 -21.36
N ILE A 382 -0.49 -21.25 -20.86
CA ILE A 382 -0.72 -20.07 -20.03
C ILE A 382 0.25 -18.95 -20.42
N ASP A 383 -0.27 -17.74 -20.65
CA ASP A 383 0.53 -16.56 -21.03
C ASP A 383 0.81 -15.66 -19.80
N GLY A 384 -0.04 -15.69 -18.77
CA GLY A 384 0.15 -14.91 -17.54
C GLY A 384 -0.62 -15.43 -16.32
N VAL A 385 -0.06 -15.19 -15.14
CA VAL A 385 -0.67 -15.46 -13.83
C VAL A 385 -0.62 -14.19 -13.00
N ILE A 386 -1.79 -13.67 -12.61
CA ILE A 386 -1.89 -12.64 -11.59
C ILE A 386 -1.81 -13.33 -10.23
N ALA A 387 -0.61 -13.31 -9.65
CA ALA A 387 -0.39 -13.68 -8.26
C ALA A 387 -0.43 -12.40 -7.42
N MET A 388 -1.39 -12.31 -6.51
CA MET A 388 -1.73 -11.05 -5.83
C MET A 388 -0.59 -10.48 -4.98
N ASN A 389 0.25 -11.33 -4.40
CA ASN A 389 1.43 -10.92 -3.63
C ASN A 389 2.63 -11.84 -3.92
N ASP A 390 3.80 -11.46 -3.42
CA ASP A 390 5.05 -12.20 -3.67
C ASP A 390 5.11 -13.57 -2.98
N TYR A 391 4.32 -13.78 -1.92
CA TYR A 391 4.17 -15.10 -1.30
C TYR A 391 3.46 -16.06 -2.28
N VAL A 392 2.30 -15.66 -2.79
CA VAL A 392 1.57 -16.41 -3.83
C VAL A 392 2.44 -16.61 -5.05
N ALA A 393 3.16 -15.57 -5.51
CA ALA A 393 4.05 -15.67 -6.66
C ALA A 393 5.14 -16.72 -6.44
N SER A 394 5.69 -16.84 -5.23
CA SER A 394 6.73 -17.84 -4.93
C SER A 394 6.21 -19.27 -5.04
N GLU A 395 4.98 -19.54 -4.57
CA GLU A 395 4.34 -20.85 -4.71
C GLU A 395 3.95 -21.14 -6.17
N VAL A 396 3.46 -20.13 -6.90
CA VAL A 396 3.17 -20.24 -8.35
C VAL A 396 4.42 -20.60 -9.14
N VAL A 397 5.55 -19.94 -8.89
CA VAL A 397 6.81 -20.23 -9.58
C VAL A 397 7.23 -21.69 -9.33
N LYS A 398 7.20 -22.13 -8.08
CA LYS A 398 7.56 -23.50 -7.72
C LYS A 398 6.63 -24.53 -8.38
N GLU A 399 5.35 -24.23 -8.49
CA GLU A 399 4.37 -25.14 -9.09
C GLU A 399 4.48 -25.19 -10.62
N LEU A 400 4.68 -24.05 -11.28
CA LEU A 400 4.94 -24.02 -12.73
C LEU A 400 6.20 -24.83 -13.10
N ASP A 401 7.26 -24.79 -12.28
CA ASP A 401 8.43 -25.65 -12.51
C ASP A 401 8.09 -27.15 -12.37
N GLN A 402 7.20 -27.53 -11.44
CA GLN A 402 6.74 -28.91 -11.25
C GLN A 402 5.84 -29.40 -12.39
N LEU A 403 4.97 -28.52 -12.89
CA LEU A 403 4.11 -28.74 -14.06
C LEU A 403 4.90 -28.78 -15.39
N GLY A 404 6.19 -28.50 -15.36
CA GLY A 404 7.07 -28.65 -16.52
C GLY A 404 7.12 -27.44 -17.46
N TYR A 405 6.72 -26.25 -16.99
CA TYR A 405 6.94 -25.02 -17.75
C TYR A 405 8.43 -24.66 -17.77
N THR A 406 8.90 -24.14 -18.90
CA THR A 406 10.32 -23.90 -19.17
C THR A 406 10.60 -22.48 -19.65
N GLY A 407 11.81 -21.99 -19.38
CA GLY A 407 12.22 -20.62 -19.73
C GLY A 407 12.00 -19.61 -18.59
N SER A 408 11.83 -18.34 -18.97
CA SER A 408 11.63 -17.21 -18.06
C SER A 408 10.89 -16.07 -18.76
N ALA A 409 10.23 -15.21 -18.00
CA ALA A 409 9.61 -13.97 -18.44
C ALA A 409 10.54 -12.74 -18.38
N ALA A 410 11.85 -12.94 -18.15
CA ALA A 410 12.80 -11.84 -17.96
C ALA A 410 12.84 -10.89 -19.17
N ASP A 411 12.62 -9.60 -18.92
CA ASP A 411 13.16 -8.56 -19.80
C ASP A 411 14.68 -8.55 -19.63
N ILE A 412 15.43 -8.86 -20.70
CA ILE A 412 16.89 -8.95 -20.66
C ILE A 412 17.48 -7.60 -20.21
N ASN A 413 17.90 -7.50 -18.94
CA ASN A 413 18.62 -6.34 -18.43
C ASN A 413 20.15 -6.55 -18.57
N PRO A 414 20.84 -5.80 -19.45
CA PRO A 414 22.29 -5.92 -19.63
C PRO A 414 23.11 -5.52 -18.38
N GLN A 415 22.51 -4.89 -17.37
CA GLN A 415 23.16 -4.46 -16.13
C GLN A 415 23.14 -5.51 -15.01
N ILE A 416 22.34 -6.59 -15.15
CA ILE A 416 22.07 -7.56 -14.07
C ILE A 416 22.46 -9.00 -14.43
N THR A 417 22.81 -9.28 -15.69
CA THR A 417 23.32 -10.61 -16.04
C THR A 417 24.73 -10.81 -15.48
N ILE A 418 25.02 -11.98 -14.89
CA ILE A 418 26.35 -12.38 -14.40
C ILE A 418 27.42 -12.25 -15.52
N ALA A 419 27.03 -12.41 -16.78
CA ALA A 419 27.88 -12.14 -17.94
C ALA A 419 28.19 -10.63 -18.14
N GLY A 420 27.28 -9.72 -17.80
CA GLY A 420 27.47 -8.27 -17.81
C GLY A 420 28.32 -7.75 -16.63
N ILE A 421 28.21 -8.37 -15.45
CA ILE A 421 29.01 -8.02 -14.27
C ILE A 421 30.49 -8.41 -14.47
N VAL A 422 30.76 -9.59 -15.06
CA VAL A 422 32.14 -10.04 -15.34
C VAL A 422 32.69 -9.45 -16.66
N GLY A 423 31.83 -9.13 -17.63
CA GLY A 423 32.21 -8.59 -18.94
C GLY A 423 32.56 -7.09 -18.95
N ASN A 424 32.01 -6.29 -18.03
CA ASN A 424 32.31 -4.85 -17.96
C ASN A 424 33.60 -4.50 -17.20
N ILE A 425 34.22 -5.48 -16.52
CA ILE A 425 35.53 -5.31 -15.86
C ILE A 425 36.67 -5.55 -16.84
N ALA A 426 36.50 -6.42 -17.83
CA ALA A 426 37.50 -6.75 -18.84
C ALA A 426 36.99 -6.38 -20.23
N GLY A 427 37.02 -5.09 -20.54
CA GLY A 427 36.44 -4.53 -21.76
C GLY A 427 36.70 -5.36 -23.03
N LYS A 428 35.60 -5.53 -23.79
CA LYS A 428 35.47 -6.12 -25.14
C LYS A 428 35.17 -7.62 -25.20
N LYS A 429 33.88 -7.95 -25.09
CA LYS A 429 33.30 -9.07 -25.84
C LYS A 429 31.87 -8.72 -26.24
N ASP A 430 31.59 -8.74 -27.54
CA ASP A 430 30.24 -8.57 -28.09
C ASP A 430 29.48 -9.87 -27.76
N LEU A 431 28.55 -9.79 -26.81
CA LEU A 431 27.70 -10.91 -26.43
C LEU A 431 26.71 -11.14 -27.57
N GLN A 432 26.74 -12.33 -28.15
CA GLN A 432 25.78 -12.75 -29.17
C GLN A 432 24.38 -12.69 -28.55
N ARG A 433 23.57 -11.77 -29.09
CA ARG A 433 22.22 -11.43 -28.69
C ARG A 433 21.29 -12.43 -29.36
N GLU A 434 20.47 -13.17 -28.62
CA GLU A 434 19.26 -13.74 -29.20
C GLU A 434 18.10 -12.77 -28.95
N GLN A 435 17.29 -12.58 -29.99
CA GLN A 435 16.15 -11.69 -29.98
C GLN A 435 15.11 -12.25 -28.99
N VAL A 436 14.49 -11.37 -28.21
CA VAL A 436 13.25 -11.70 -27.48
C VAL A 436 12.30 -12.32 -28.50
N PRO A 437 11.74 -13.53 -28.29
CA PRO A 437 10.77 -14.10 -29.21
C PRO A 437 9.66 -13.08 -29.45
N ASP A 438 9.48 -12.67 -30.71
CA ASP A 438 8.40 -11.76 -31.11
C ASP A 438 7.07 -12.35 -30.60
N PRO A 439 6.16 -11.53 -30.02
CA PRO A 439 4.77 -11.91 -29.92
C PRO A 439 4.31 -12.27 -31.33
N ILE A 440 4.03 -13.56 -31.54
CA ILE A 440 3.77 -14.19 -32.83
C ILE A 440 2.92 -13.26 -33.70
N LYS A 441 3.49 -12.78 -34.80
CA LYS A 441 2.71 -12.18 -35.89
C LYS A 441 1.66 -13.20 -36.30
N SER A 442 0.39 -12.77 -36.35
CA SER A 442 -0.69 -13.53 -36.97
C SER A 442 -0.19 -14.11 -38.29
N PRO A 443 -0.51 -15.39 -38.62
CA PRO A 443 -0.17 -15.93 -39.92
C PRO A 443 -0.80 -15.02 -40.98
N GLU A 444 0.04 -14.35 -41.78
CA GLU A 444 -0.41 -13.76 -43.03
C GLU A 444 -0.88 -14.93 -43.90
N ASN A 445 -2.07 -14.76 -44.48
CA ASN A 445 -2.60 -15.69 -45.48
C ASN A 445 -1.66 -15.70 -46.69
N ASP A 446 -0.66 -16.58 -46.69
CA ASP A 446 0.13 -16.85 -47.87
C ASP A 446 -0.43 -18.11 -48.53
N ASP A 447 -1.34 -17.86 -49.49
CA ASP A 447 -1.77 -18.82 -50.49
C ASP A 447 -0.56 -19.24 -51.34
N THR A 448 0.28 -20.15 -50.82
CA THR A 448 1.19 -20.93 -51.66
C THR A 448 1.13 -22.40 -51.27
N ASN A 449 0.42 -23.15 -52.12
CA ASN A 449 0.48 -24.60 -52.18
C ASN A 449 1.91 -25.04 -52.43
N ASP A 450 2.57 -25.61 -51.42
CA ASP A 450 3.63 -26.60 -51.63
C ASP A 450 3.50 -27.72 -50.61
N ALA A 451 2.92 -28.82 -51.08
CA ALA A 451 2.70 -30.04 -50.33
C ALA A 451 4.01 -30.83 -50.17
N HIS A 452 4.75 -30.59 -49.09
CA HIS A 452 5.60 -31.61 -48.46
C HIS A 452 6.04 -31.14 -47.05
N GLY A 453 5.34 -31.61 -46.01
CA GLY A 453 5.69 -31.34 -44.61
C GLY A 453 5.47 -32.58 -43.75
N SER A 454 6.54 -33.02 -43.07
CA SER A 454 6.55 -34.11 -42.11
C SER A 454 5.61 -33.79 -40.94
N LYS A 455 4.73 -34.73 -40.56
CA LYS A 455 3.79 -34.61 -39.41
C LYS A 455 4.47 -34.60 -38.03
N THR A 456 5.78 -34.37 -37.96
CA THR A 456 6.58 -34.46 -36.73
C THR A 456 6.97 -33.10 -36.15
N ASP A 457 6.98 -32.05 -36.97
CA ASP A 457 7.58 -30.76 -36.58
C ASP A 457 6.55 -29.79 -35.98
N ASP A 458 5.27 -29.89 -36.37
CA ASP A 458 4.18 -29.06 -35.84
C ASP A 458 3.89 -29.39 -34.37
N ASP A 459 3.88 -30.68 -34.01
CA ASP A 459 3.54 -31.18 -32.69
C ASP A 459 4.60 -30.73 -31.65
N ALA A 460 5.89 -30.94 -31.96
CA ALA A 460 6.99 -30.47 -31.11
C ALA A 460 7.01 -28.94 -30.93
N SER A 461 6.61 -28.17 -31.95
CA SER A 461 6.51 -26.72 -31.88
C SER A 461 5.32 -26.23 -31.02
N ALA A 462 4.21 -26.96 -31.03
CA ALA A 462 3.06 -26.70 -30.17
C ALA A 462 3.39 -27.04 -28.71
N LYS A 463 4.04 -28.19 -28.47
CA LYS A 463 4.50 -28.59 -27.14
C LYS A 463 5.45 -27.57 -26.51
N ALA A 464 6.37 -27.02 -27.31
CA ALA A 464 7.29 -25.97 -26.86
C ALA A 464 6.59 -24.63 -26.56
N LYS A 465 5.50 -24.31 -27.25
CA LYS A 465 4.70 -23.10 -27.00
C LYS A 465 3.86 -23.23 -25.74
N ASP A 466 3.24 -24.38 -25.53
CA ASP A 466 2.31 -24.59 -24.41
C ASP A 466 3.05 -24.74 -23.07
N SER A 467 4.31 -25.21 -23.11
CA SER A 467 5.22 -25.29 -21.96
C SER A 467 6.05 -24.02 -21.72
N GLN A 468 5.78 -22.91 -22.41
CA GLN A 468 6.53 -21.68 -22.21
C GLN A 468 6.21 -21.03 -20.85
N TRP A 469 7.22 -20.53 -20.16
CA TRP A 469 7.05 -19.83 -18.88
C TRP A 469 6.15 -18.59 -19.01
N PRO A 470 5.08 -18.46 -18.19
CA PRO A 470 4.17 -17.32 -18.22
C PRO A 470 4.75 -16.08 -17.52
N LEU A 471 4.11 -14.94 -17.73
CA LEU A 471 4.34 -13.75 -16.89
C LEU A 471 3.71 -13.97 -15.51
N VAL A 472 4.50 -13.99 -14.44
CA VAL A 472 3.99 -14.08 -13.06
C VAL A 472 4.15 -12.73 -12.36
N THR A 473 3.05 -12.14 -11.89
CA THR A 473 3.09 -10.89 -11.11
C THR A 473 3.34 -11.15 -9.63
N GLY A 474 3.42 -10.08 -8.84
CA GLY A 474 3.50 -10.12 -7.39
C GLY A 474 3.38 -8.72 -6.81
N TYR A 475 3.42 -8.61 -5.48
CA TYR A 475 3.36 -7.36 -4.74
C TYR A 475 4.03 -7.53 -3.37
N GLY A 476 4.71 -6.47 -2.92
CA GLY A 476 5.39 -6.38 -1.64
C GLY A 476 6.91 -6.35 -1.71
N ALA A 477 7.49 -6.64 -2.88
CA ALA A 477 8.94 -6.71 -3.13
C ALA A 477 9.71 -7.53 -2.08
N TYR A 478 9.24 -8.74 -1.79
CA TYR A 478 9.81 -9.61 -0.76
C TYR A 478 11.27 -9.90 -1.10
N ILE A 479 12.17 -9.71 -0.14
CA ILE A 479 13.61 -9.98 -0.32
C ILE A 479 13.83 -11.41 -0.84
N SER A 480 13.09 -12.37 -0.31
CA SER A 480 13.13 -13.78 -0.73
C SER A 480 12.67 -14.03 -2.17
N SER A 481 11.84 -13.15 -2.73
CA SER A 481 11.33 -13.24 -4.11
C SER A 481 12.16 -12.46 -5.12
N ILE A 482 13.02 -11.53 -4.68
CA ILE A 482 13.88 -10.73 -5.57
C ILE A 482 14.74 -11.59 -6.51
N PRO A 483 15.37 -12.71 -6.07
CA PRO A 483 16.09 -13.60 -7.00
C PRO A 483 15.21 -14.13 -8.14
N SER A 484 13.94 -14.43 -7.87
CA SER A 484 12.96 -14.83 -8.89
C SER A 484 12.57 -13.69 -9.82
N VAL A 485 12.57 -12.44 -9.33
CA VAL A 485 12.40 -11.24 -10.17
C VAL A 485 13.60 -11.05 -11.09
N VAL A 486 14.82 -11.23 -10.57
CA VAL A 486 16.07 -11.11 -11.32
C VAL A 486 16.19 -12.14 -12.43
N ASN A 487 15.85 -13.40 -12.15
CA ASN A 487 15.92 -14.48 -13.14
C ASN A 487 14.68 -14.55 -14.06
N GLY A 488 13.67 -13.71 -13.82
CA GLY A 488 12.43 -13.62 -14.60
C GLY A 488 11.46 -14.78 -14.41
N LYS A 489 11.63 -15.61 -13.38
CA LYS A 489 10.62 -16.59 -12.98
C LYS A 489 9.40 -15.89 -12.38
N GLN A 490 9.64 -14.82 -11.62
CA GLN A 490 8.65 -13.79 -11.35
C GLN A 490 8.93 -12.61 -12.29
N TRP A 491 7.94 -12.16 -13.05
CA TRP A 491 8.15 -11.10 -14.04
C TRP A 491 8.22 -9.71 -13.37
N MET A 492 7.32 -9.47 -12.43
CA MET A 492 7.31 -8.23 -11.66
C MET A 492 6.83 -8.43 -10.23
N THR A 493 7.21 -7.51 -9.36
CA THR A 493 6.57 -7.22 -8.08
C THR A 493 6.13 -5.75 -8.04
N GLY A 494 5.34 -5.37 -7.04
CA GLY A 494 4.94 -3.99 -6.78
C GLY A 494 5.45 -3.51 -5.42
N ILE A 495 5.75 -2.22 -5.31
CA ILE A 495 6.14 -1.58 -4.05
C ILE A 495 5.66 -0.13 -4.02
N GLU A 496 5.44 0.42 -2.83
CA GLU A 496 5.22 1.85 -2.66
C GLU A 496 6.42 2.67 -3.13
N ASN A 497 6.15 3.83 -3.73
CA ASN A 497 7.19 4.81 -4.03
C ASN A 497 7.59 5.59 -2.78
N ARG A 498 8.27 4.91 -1.85
CA ARG A 498 8.55 5.44 -0.50
C ARG A 498 9.39 6.71 -0.52
N ASP A 499 10.36 6.82 -1.44
CA ASP A 499 11.17 8.04 -1.58
C ASP A 499 10.33 9.25 -2.00
N ALA A 500 9.47 9.09 -3.02
CA ALA A 500 8.58 10.17 -3.46
C ALA A 500 7.56 10.53 -2.38
N LEU A 501 6.95 9.51 -1.74
CA LEU A 501 6.03 9.72 -0.62
C LEU A 501 6.71 10.49 0.53
N ALA A 502 7.90 10.07 0.95
CA ALA A 502 8.63 10.75 2.04
C ALA A 502 8.95 12.21 1.69
N SER A 503 9.40 12.48 0.46
CA SER A 503 9.67 13.83 -0.04
C SER A 503 8.41 14.70 -0.05
N ASP A 504 7.32 14.22 -0.64
CA ASP A 504 6.10 15.00 -0.82
C ASP A 504 5.34 15.18 0.51
N ILE A 505 5.40 14.21 1.42
CA ILE A 505 4.90 14.37 2.81
C ILE A 505 5.71 15.45 3.53
N ALA A 506 7.03 15.48 3.37
CA ALA A 506 7.86 16.50 4.01
C ALA A 506 7.55 17.90 3.47
N GLU A 507 7.38 18.05 2.16
CA GLU A 507 6.96 19.31 1.54
C GLU A 507 5.55 19.71 2.00
N MET A 508 4.61 18.77 2.07
CA MET A 508 3.27 19.02 2.61
C MET A 508 3.32 19.55 4.04
N CYS A 509 4.05 18.88 4.94
CA CYS A 509 4.21 19.33 6.33
C CYS A 509 4.83 20.73 6.41
N GLY A 510 5.82 20.98 5.56
CA GLY A 510 6.48 22.26 5.46
C GLY A 510 5.52 23.37 5.07
N LYS A 511 4.73 23.15 4.01
CA LYS A 511 3.73 24.11 3.53
C LYS A 511 2.63 24.35 4.54
N LEU A 512 2.12 23.30 5.19
CA LEU A 512 1.13 23.43 6.25
C LEU A 512 1.66 24.35 7.36
N ASN A 513 2.82 24.02 7.91
CA ASN A 513 3.42 24.79 9.01
C ASN A 513 3.84 26.22 8.65
N THR A 514 4.01 26.56 7.36
CA THR A 514 4.29 27.93 6.90
C THR A 514 3.05 28.68 6.40
N GLY A 515 1.86 28.08 6.48
CA GLY A 515 0.61 28.65 5.99
C GLY A 515 0.50 28.72 4.47
N GLU A 516 1.35 27.96 3.75
CA GLU A 516 1.30 27.83 2.30
C GLU A 516 0.22 26.83 1.86
N ASN A 517 -0.23 26.98 0.61
CA ASN A 517 -1.29 26.15 0.06
C ASN A 517 -0.76 24.80 -0.46
N ILE A 518 -1.18 23.69 0.16
CA ILE A 518 -0.79 22.32 -0.24
C ILE A 518 -1.43 21.84 -1.56
N SER A 519 -2.49 22.48 -2.05
CA SER A 519 -3.07 22.17 -3.37
C SER A 519 -2.16 22.58 -4.54
N SER A 520 -1.04 23.25 -4.25
CA SER A 520 0.01 23.53 -5.24
C SER A 520 0.89 22.31 -5.55
N LEU A 521 0.85 21.27 -4.72
CA LEU A 521 1.59 20.02 -4.93
C LEU A 521 0.92 19.19 -6.02
N SER A 522 1.71 18.69 -6.97
CA SER A 522 1.19 17.92 -8.12
C SER A 522 0.56 16.58 -7.72
N ALA A 523 1.05 15.97 -6.65
CA ALA A 523 0.53 14.73 -6.10
C ALA A 523 -0.76 14.91 -5.29
N VAL A 524 -1.16 16.16 -4.98
CA VAL A 524 -2.34 16.45 -4.15
C VAL A 524 -3.58 16.71 -5.00
N LYS A 525 -4.63 15.94 -4.73
CA LYS A 525 -5.97 16.11 -5.33
C LYS A 525 -7.04 16.01 -4.26
N ASN A 526 -8.19 16.65 -4.50
CA ASN A 526 -9.33 16.50 -3.60
C ASN A 526 -10.05 15.18 -3.85
N THR A 527 -10.12 14.31 -2.85
CA THR A 527 -10.83 13.03 -2.91
C THR A 527 -11.88 12.91 -1.80
N GLU A 528 -12.59 11.79 -1.77
CA GLU A 528 -13.46 11.38 -0.66
C GLU A 528 -12.67 10.39 0.21
N VAL A 529 -12.62 10.63 1.52
CA VAL A 529 -11.84 9.85 2.49
C VAL A 529 -12.71 9.67 3.73
N GLY A 530 -12.95 8.42 4.16
CA GLY A 530 -13.81 8.11 5.31
C GLY A 530 -15.22 8.71 5.23
N GLY A 531 -15.84 8.68 4.04
CA GLY A 531 -17.13 9.34 3.77
C GLY A 531 -17.11 10.88 3.71
N VAL A 532 -15.95 11.51 3.92
CA VAL A 532 -15.77 12.96 3.88
C VAL A 532 -15.28 13.43 2.52
N LYS A 533 -16.03 14.32 1.87
CA LYS A 533 -15.72 14.85 0.54
C LYS A 533 -14.71 16.00 0.57
N LYS A 534 -13.92 16.11 -0.50
CA LYS A 534 -12.97 17.19 -0.75
C LYS A 534 -11.89 17.29 0.33
N VAL A 535 -11.33 16.15 0.70
CA VAL A 535 -10.12 16.07 1.51
C VAL A 535 -8.91 16.22 0.57
N PRO A 536 -7.96 17.13 0.84
CA PRO A 536 -6.70 17.18 0.10
C PRO A 536 -5.93 15.88 0.31
N THR A 537 -5.75 15.11 -0.75
CA THR A 537 -5.17 13.78 -0.70
C THR A 537 -3.92 13.73 -1.57
N LEU A 538 -2.78 13.46 -0.95
CA LEU A 538 -1.53 13.12 -1.62
C LEU A 538 -1.58 11.65 -2.01
N ASN A 539 -1.30 11.37 -3.28
CA ASN A 539 -1.19 10.00 -3.76
C ASN A 539 -0.04 9.90 -4.76
N GLU A 540 0.84 8.92 -4.53
CA GLU A 540 1.93 8.58 -5.42
C GLU A 540 1.62 7.29 -6.20
N PRO A 541 2.01 7.19 -7.48
CA PRO A 541 1.90 5.95 -8.21
C PRO A 541 2.76 4.85 -7.61
N VAL A 542 2.17 3.67 -7.50
CA VAL A 542 2.85 2.43 -7.10
C VAL A 542 3.89 2.04 -8.15
N LEU A 543 5.05 1.58 -7.71
CA LEU A 543 6.13 1.17 -8.60
C LEU A 543 6.01 -0.31 -8.96
N ALA A 544 5.96 -0.60 -10.26
CA ALA A 544 6.20 -1.95 -10.77
C ALA A 544 7.69 -2.18 -10.91
N VAL A 545 8.20 -3.24 -10.28
CA VAL A 545 9.61 -3.61 -10.25
C VAL A 545 9.80 -4.94 -10.98
N GLY A 546 10.62 -4.93 -12.01
CA GLY A 546 11.08 -6.12 -12.72
C GLY A 546 12.60 -6.10 -12.89
N ALA A 547 13.16 -7.13 -13.52
CA ALA A 547 14.61 -7.22 -13.75
C ALA A 547 15.21 -5.97 -14.41
N SER A 548 14.48 -5.26 -15.26
CA SER A 548 14.97 -4.10 -16.02
C SER A 548 15.21 -2.84 -15.18
N ASN A 549 14.44 -2.62 -14.11
CA ASN A 549 14.50 -1.41 -13.28
C ASN A 549 14.85 -1.67 -11.80
N LEU A 550 14.93 -2.93 -11.36
CA LEU A 550 15.24 -3.33 -9.98
C LEU A 550 16.40 -2.58 -9.35
N LYS A 551 17.51 -2.38 -10.07
CA LYS A 551 18.66 -1.63 -9.54
C LYS A 551 18.28 -0.19 -9.18
N ALA A 552 17.65 0.52 -10.10
CA ALA A 552 17.28 1.92 -9.88
C ALA A 552 16.17 2.06 -8.83
N THR A 553 15.28 1.08 -8.71
CA THR A 553 14.11 1.16 -7.84
C THR A 553 14.34 0.61 -6.44
N LEU A 554 15.20 -0.40 -6.25
CA LEU A 554 15.39 -1.05 -4.95
C LEU A 554 16.84 -0.99 -4.43
N ILE A 555 17.85 -1.05 -5.30
CA ILE A 555 19.25 -1.09 -4.86
C ILE A 555 19.82 0.31 -4.65
N ASP A 556 19.62 1.21 -5.62
CA ASP A 556 20.17 2.57 -5.56
C ASP A 556 19.59 3.41 -4.41
N PRO A 557 18.28 3.30 -4.08
CA PRO A 557 17.71 3.87 -2.85
C PRO A 557 18.16 3.18 -1.56
N GLY A 558 18.78 1.99 -1.65
CA GLY A 558 19.25 1.22 -0.50
C GLY A 558 18.16 0.39 0.19
N TYR A 559 17.03 0.11 -0.47
CA TYR A 559 15.97 -0.74 0.09
C TYR A 559 16.43 -2.20 0.23
N ILE A 560 17.26 -2.66 -0.71
CA ILE A 560 17.91 -3.97 -0.68
C ILE A 560 19.38 -3.86 -1.09
N THR A 561 20.18 -4.86 -0.77
CA THR A 561 21.57 -4.98 -1.24
C THR A 561 21.67 -5.78 -2.55
N LEU A 562 22.84 -5.71 -3.20
CA LEU A 562 23.14 -6.61 -4.34
C LEU A 562 23.07 -8.09 -3.93
N ALA A 563 23.50 -8.42 -2.71
CA ALA A 563 23.46 -9.79 -2.19
C ALA A 563 22.02 -10.29 -2.00
N ASP A 564 21.11 -9.43 -1.53
CA ASP A 564 19.68 -9.73 -1.44
C ASP A 564 19.06 -10.03 -2.81
N ALA A 565 19.58 -9.39 -3.87
CA ALA A 565 19.18 -9.65 -5.25
C ALA A 565 19.86 -10.89 -5.88
N GLY A 566 20.78 -11.54 -5.16
CA GLY A 566 21.55 -12.67 -5.68
C GLY A 566 22.60 -12.29 -6.74
N LEU A 567 23.14 -11.06 -6.67
CA LEU A 567 24.08 -10.46 -7.65
C LEU A 567 25.50 -10.29 -7.15
#